data_AF-A0A8C9HGW5-F1
#
_entry.id   AF-A0A8C9HGW5-F1
#
_cell.length_a   1.000
_cell.length_b   1.000
_cell.length_c   1.000
_cell.angle_alpha   90.00
_cell.angle_beta   90.00
_cell.angle_gamma   90.00
#
_symmetry.space_group_name_H-M   'P 1'
#
loop_
_entity.id
_entity.type
_entity.pdbx_description
1 polymer ?
#
loop_
_entity_poly.entity_id
_entity_poly.type
_entity_poly.pdbx_seq_one_letter_code
_entity_poly.pdbx_strand_id
1 'polypeptide(L)'
;MSLRTGVSAAKNEVEQSPQDLTAQEGEFITINCSYSIGINALHWLQQHPGGGIVSLFMLSSEKKKNGRLIATINIQERHSSLHITASQPRDSAIYICAVRHSALQAPGART
;
A
#
# COMPACT_ATOMS: atom_id res chain seq x y z
N MET A 1 -19.97 1.10 3.80
CA MET A 1 -18.79 1.99 3.82
C MET A 1 -17.99 1.80 2.54
N SER A 2 -17.39 2.86 1.97
CA SER A 2 -16.66 2.78 0.69
C SER A 2 -15.17 3.03 0.89
N LEU A 3 -14.36 2.15 0.35
CA LEU A 3 -12.90 2.31 0.29
C LEU A 3 -12.49 2.36 -1.16
N ARG A 4 -11.54 3.23 -1.48
CA ARG A 4 -10.97 3.35 -2.81
C ARG A 4 -9.46 3.17 -2.73
N THR A 5 -8.85 2.71 -3.80
CA THR A 5 -7.40 2.74 -3.93
C THR A 5 -6.94 3.94 -4.73
N GLY A 6 -5.84 4.55 -4.32
CA GLY A 6 -5.17 5.61 -5.06
C GLY A 6 -3.70 5.25 -5.19
N VAL A 7 -3.08 5.49 -6.36
CA VAL A 7 -1.66 5.14 -6.59
C VAL A 7 -0.80 6.40 -6.52
N SER A 8 0.38 6.35 -5.88
CA SER A 8 1.28 7.52 -5.78
C SER A 8 2.68 7.35 -6.40
N ALA A 9 2.88 6.32 -7.23
CA ALA A 9 4.08 6.20 -8.08
C ALA A 9 3.80 6.70 -9.50
N ALA A 10 4.83 6.79 -10.35
CA ALA A 10 4.63 7.05 -11.77
C ALA A 10 3.58 6.06 -12.31
N LYS A 11 2.61 6.55 -13.09
CA LYS A 11 1.66 5.72 -13.84
C LYS A 11 2.49 4.61 -14.51
N ASN A 12 2.27 3.34 -14.17
CA ASN A 12 2.93 2.11 -14.64
C ASN A 12 3.97 1.46 -13.69
N GLU A 13 4.34 2.06 -12.56
CA GLU A 13 5.27 1.41 -11.60
C GLU A 13 4.57 0.63 -10.49
N VAL A 14 3.34 1.01 -10.16
CA VAL A 14 2.54 0.44 -9.08
C VAL A 14 1.13 0.17 -9.58
N GLU A 15 0.61 -1.00 -9.23
CA GLU A 15 -0.77 -1.41 -9.48
C GLU A 15 -1.45 -1.75 -8.16
N GLN A 16 -2.66 -1.24 -7.94
CA GLN A 16 -3.46 -1.54 -6.76
C GLN A 16 -4.79 -2.16 -7.12
N SER A 17 -5.25 -3.11 -6.31
CA SER A 17 -6.56 -3.75 -6.48
C SER A 17 -7.22 -4.08 -5.13
N PRO A 18 -8.56 -4.04 -5.05
CA PRO A 18 -9.49 -3.51 -6.06
C PRO A 18 -9.43 -1.97 -6.15
N GLN A 19 -9.94 -1.38 -7.25
CA GLN A 19 -9.99 0.09 -7.40
C GLN A 19 -10.99 0.74 -6.45
N ASP A 20 -12.18 0.17 -6.39
CA ASP A 20 -13.25 0.56 -5.49
C ASP A 20 -13.77 -0.69 -4.79
N LEU A 21 -14.11 -0.56 -3.52
CA LEU A 21 -14.77 -1.61 -2.76
C LEU A 21 -15.81 -1.02 -1.81
N THR A 22 -16.89 -1.75 -1.60
CA THR A 22 -17.89 -1.45 -0.58
C THR A 22 -17.84 -2.54 0.46
N ALA A 23 -17.76 -2.15 1.72
CA ALA A 23 -17.73 -3.06 2.86
C ALA A 23 -18.92 -2.81 3.81
N GLN A 24 -19.40 -3.86 4.45
CA GLN A 24 -20.22 -3.79 5.66
C GLN A 24 -19.32 -3.66 6.88
N GLU A 25 -19.86 -3.21 8.02
CA GLU A 25 -19.11 -3.17 9.28
C GLU A 25 -18.76 -4.60 9.75
N GLY A 26 -17.53 -4.78 10.24
CA GLY A 26 -17.01 -6.08 10.68
C GLY A 26 -16.42 -6.97 9.59
N GLU A 27 -16.55 -6.61 8.31
CA GLU A 27 -15.95 -7.34 7.20
C GLU A 27 -14.41 -7.27 7.19
N PHE A 28 -13.81 -8.35 6.68
CA PHE A 28 -12.38 -8.42 6.40
C PHE A 28 -12.10 -7.89 4.99
N ILE A 29 -11.31 -6.82 4.89
CA ILE A 29 -10.94 -6.21 3.61
C ILE A 29 -9.47 -6.45 3.31
N THR A 30 -9.16 -6.67 2.04
CA THR A 30 -7.78 -6.73 1.53
C THR A 30 -7.61 -5.77 0.36
N ILE A 31 -6.53 -5.00 0.42
CA ILE A 31 -6.07 -4.12 -0.64
C ILE A 31 -4.67 -4.59 -1.03
N ASN A 32 -4.48 -4.93 -2.30
CA ASN A 32 -3.22 -5.41 -2.84
C ASN A 32 -2.48 -4.29 -3.56
N CYS A 33 -1.16 -4.40 -3.55
CA CYS A 33 -0.24 -3.51 -4.25
C CYS A 33 0.88 -4.37 -4.88
N SER A 34 1.01 -4.28 -6.20
CA SER A 34 2.12 -4.86 -6.96
C SER A 34 2.97 -3.74 -7.55
N TYR A 35 4.26 -3.99 -7.74
CA TYR A 35 5.17 -3.00 -8.33
C TYR A 35 6.19 -3.62 -9.29
N SER A 36 6.64 -2.84 -10.27
CA SER A 36 7.51 -3.32 -11.36
C SER A 36 8.98 -2.94 -11.20
N ILE A 37 9.34 -2.28 -10.11
CA ILE A 37 10.68 -1.74 -9.84
C ILE A 37 11.34 -2.33 -8.58
N GLY A 38 12.65 -2.17 -8.44
CA GLY A 38 13.35 -2.43 -7.18
C GLY A 38 13.04 -1.33 -6.15
N ILE A 39 12.76 -1.74 -4.91
CA ILE A 39 12.36 -0.81 -3.84
C ILE A 39 13.16 -1.08 -2.57
N ASN A 40 13.41 -0.04 -1.79
CA ASN A 40 13.98 -0.18 -0.44
C ASN A 40 12.90 -0.27 0.64
N ALA A 41 11.76 0.37 0.39
CA ALA A 41 10.64 0.41 1.32
C ALA A 41 9.32 0.70 0.59
N LEU A 42 8.23 0.27 1.21
CA LEU A 42 6.85 0.53 0.81
C LEU A 42 6.09 1.26 1.92
N HIS A 43 5.25 2.21 1.55
CA HIS A 43 4.40 2.95 2.46
C HIS A 43 2.93 2.69 2.14
N TRP A 44 2.16 2.34 3.17
CA TRP A 44 0.71 2.40 3.14
C TRP A 44 0.26 3.73 3.76
N LEU A 45 -0.49 4.50 2.99
CA LEU A 45 -1.05 5.79 3.39
C LEU A 45 -2.57 5.74 3.31
N GLN A 46 -3.23 6.56 4.12
CA GLN A 46 -4.68 6.73 4.12
C GLN A 46 -5.02 8.20 3.91
N GLN A 47 -5.96 8.48 3.03
CA GLN A 47 -6.48 9.82 2.79
C GLN A 47 -7.99 9.84 3.02
N HIS A 48 -8.43 10.58 4.04
CA HIS A 48 -9.85 10.79 4.31
C HIS A 48 -10.42 11.90 3.42
N PRO A 49 -11.71 11.81 3.02
CA PRO A 49 -12.38 12.89 2.29
C PRO A 49 -12.29 14.22 3.05
N GLY A 50 -11.81 15.28 2.40
CA GLY A 50 -11.64 16.60 3.02
C GLY A 50 -10.52 16.69 4.06
N GLY A 51 -9.73 15.62 4.25
CA GLY A 51 -8.62 15.56 5.19
C GLY A 51 -7.25 15.46 4.52
N GLY A 52 -6.20 15.43 5.35
CA GLY A 52 -4.82 15.18 4.93
C GLY A 52 -4.50 13.70 4.71
N ILE A 53 -3.31 13.44 4.19
CA ILE A 53 -2.75 12.08 4.06
C ILE A 53 -2.09 11.68 5.38
N VAL A 54 -2.44 10.50 5.91
CA VAL A 54 -1.87 9.92 7.13
C VAL A 54 -1.06 8.67 6.77
N SER A 55 0.13 8.52 7.36
CA SER A 55 0.92 7.30 7.23
C SER A 55 0.36 6.20 8.13
N LEU A 56 0.00 5.05 7.54
CA LEU A 56 -0.38 3.86 8.29
C LEU A 56 0.85 3.03 8.66
N PHE A 57 1.65 2.68 7.64
CA PHE A 57 2.84 1.84 7.80
C PHE A 57 3.93 2.19 6.80
N MET A 58 5.18 1.95 7.20
CA MET A 58 6.36 1.86 6.33
C MET A 58 6.99 0.48 6.53
N LEU A 59 7.15 -0.29 5.46
CA LEU A 59 7.64 -1.67 5.48
C LEU A 59 8.91 -1.82 4.64
N SER A 60 9.89 -2.56 5.16
CA SER A 60 11.15 -2.88 4.48
C SER A 60 11.49 -4.38 4.49
N SER A 61 10.82 -5.20 5.31
CA SER A 61 11.07 -6.64 5.39
C SER A 61 9.96 -7.39 6.14
N GLU A 62 9.45 -6.80 7.22
CA GLU A 62 8.50 -7.47 8.12
C GLU A 62 7.08 -6.93 7.99
N LYS A 63 6.10 -7.81 8.24
CA LYS A 63 4.69 -7.42 8.39
C LYS A 63 4.53 -6.49 9.59
N LYS A 64 3.62 -5.51 9.48
CA LYS A 64 3.28 -4.59 10.56
C LYS A 64 1.79 -4.67 10.89
N LYS A 65 1.46 -4.44 12.16
CA LYS A 65 0.08 -4.44 12.64
C LYS A 65 -0.14 -3.25 13.57
N ASN A 66 -1.28 -2.60 13.41
CA ASN A 66 -1.78 -1.59 14.34
C ASN A 66 -3.29 -1.74 14.48
N GLY A 67 -3.72 -2.22 15.65
CA GLY A 67 -5.13 -2.55 15.89
C GLY A 67 -5.67 -3.55 14.86
N ARG A 68 -6.64 -3.09 14.06
CA ARG A 68 -7.33 -3.88 13.01
C ARG A 68 -6.60 -3.86 11.66
N LEU A 69 -5.60 -3.00 11.50
CA LEU A 69 -4.85 -2.85 10.25
C LEU A 69 -3.61 -3.75 10.28
N ILE A 70 -3.39 -4.50 9.21
CA ILE A 70 -2.21 -5.35 9.03
C ILE A 70 -1.65 -5.10 7.64
N ALA A 71 -0.37 -4.76 7.55
CA ALA A 71 0.34 -4.64 6.27
C ALA A 71 1.40 -5.73 6.12
N THR A 72 1.51 -6.31 4.94
CA THR A 72 2.54 -7.30 4.58
C THR A 72 3.41 -6.77 3.45
N ILE A 73 4.63 -7.28 3.32
CA ILE A 73 5.48 -6.98 2.17
C ILE A 73 6.23 -8.25 1.76
N ASN A 74 6.26 -8.52 0.46
CA ASN A 74 7.14 -9.49 -0.16
C ASN A 74 7.94 -8.79 -1.26
N ILE A 75 9.20 -8.48 -0.97
CA ILE A 75 10.09 -7.76 -1.91
C ILE A 75 10.43 -8.64 -3.11
N GLN A 76 10.58 -9.96 -2.91
CA GLN A 76 10.92 -10.90 -3.97
C GLN A 76 9.78 -11.04 -4.99
N GLU A 77 8.55 -11.14 -4.49
CA GLU A 77 7.34 -11.20 -5.33
C GLU A 77 6.84 -9.81 -5.76
N ARG A 78 7.52 -8.75 -5.33
CA ARG A 78 7.18 -7.36 -5.61
C ARG A 78 5.73 -7.01 -5.29
N HIS A 79 5.29 -7.48 -4.12
CA HIS A 79 3.91 -7.42 -3.69
C HIS A 79 3.79 -6.95 -2.24
N SER A 80 2.68 -6.30 -1.92
CA SER A 80 2.29 -5.91 -0.57
C SER A 80 0.77 -5.94 -0.45
N SER A 81 0.27 -6.27 0.74
CA SER A 81 -1.15 -6.19 1.05
C SER A 81 -1.39 -5.34 2.30
N LEU A 82 -2.52 -4.64 2.32
CA LEU A 82 -3.11 -4.03 3.50
C LEU A 82 -4.43 -4.72 3.81
N HIS A 83 -4.55 -5.22 5.03
CA HIS A 83 -5.74 -5.88 5.54
C HIS A 83 -6.41 -5.03 6.62
N ILE A 84 -7.74 -5.02 6.61
CA ILE A 84 -8.59 -4.45 7.65
C ILE A 84 -9.42 -5.59 8.21
N THR A 85 -9.14 -6.04 9.44
CA THR A 85 -9.70 -7.29 9.95
C THR A 85 -11.15 -7.22 10.43
N ALA A 86 -11.64 -6.02 10.70
CA ALA A 86 -13.02 -5.75 11.10
C ALA A 86 -13.35 -4.31 10.74
N SER A 87 -13.74 -4.08 9.49
CA SER A 87 -14.06 -2.76 8.92
C SER A 87 -14.98 -1.92 9.81
N GLN A 88 -14.77 -0.61 9.84
CA GLN A 88 -15.58 0.37 10.57
C GLN A 88 -15.85 1.61 9.71
N PRO A 89 -16.90 2.40 9.97
CA PRO A 89 -17.23 3.57 9.15
C PRO A 89 -16.05 4.53 8.90
N ARG A 90 -15.19 4.72 9.91
CA ARG A 90 -13.96 5.56 9.83
C ARG A 90 -12.88 5.05 8.87
N ASP A 91 -12.96 3.79 8.45
CA ASP A 91 -12.04 3.23 7.47
C ASP A 91 -12.42 3.62 6.04
N SER A 92 -13.56 4.32 5.83
CA SER A 92 -13.93 4.89 4.54
C SER A 92 -12.94 5.97 4.12
N ALA A 93 -12.08 5.65 3.16
CA ALA A 93 -10.96 6.49 2.76
C ALA A 93 -10.38 6.02 1.40
N ILE A 94 -9.45 6.81 0.87
CA ILE A 94 -8.54 6.38 -0.20
C ILE A 94 -7.29 5.76 0.45
N TYR A 95 -6.92 4.56 0.04
CA TYR A 95 -5.72 3.86 0.50
C TYR A 95 -4.66 3.86 -0.59
N ILE A 96 -3.47 4.32 -0.23
CA ILE A 96 -2.41 4.60 -1.19
C ILE A 96 -1.18 3.76 -0.88
N CYS A 97 -0.72 3.04 -1.90
CA CYS A 97 0.57 2.36 -1.91
C CYS A 97 1.61 3.27 -2.56
N ALA A 98 2.65 3.62 -1.80
CA ALA A 98 3.79 4.40 -2.28
C ALA A 98 5.08 3.58 -2.14
N VAL A 99 5.85 3.47 -3.21
CA VAL A 99 7.14 2.79 -3.21
C VAL A 99 8.28 3.77 -3.28
N ARG A 100 9.40 3.46 -2.60
CA ARG A 100 10.65 4.21 -2.74
C ARG A 100 11.64 3.38 -3.55
N HIS A 101 12.07 3.94 -4.68
CA HIS A 101 13.09 3.34 -5.56
C HIS A 101 14.32 2.95 -4.75
N SER A 102 14.82 1.74 -4.96
CA SER A 102 16.23 1.45 -4.67
C SER A 102 17.08 2.24 -5.66
N ALA A 103 18.17 2.89 -5.20
CA ALA A 103 19.05 3.66 -6.08
C ALA A 103 19.42 2.86 -7.34
N LEU A 104 19.47 3.52 -8.51
CA LEU A 104 19.94 2.92 -9.75
C LEU A 104 21.36 2.40 -9.51
N GLN A 105 21.58 1.09 -9.57
CA GLN A 105 22.95 0.59 -9.73
C GLN A 105 23.43 1.12 -11.07
N ALA A 106 24.38 2.06 -11.05
CA ALA A 106 25.05 2.48 -12.26
C ALA A 106 25.62 1.23 -12.94
N PRO A 107 25.39 1.02 -14.25
CA PRO A 107 26.01 -0.10 -14.94
C PRO A 107 27.52 0.00 -14.74
N GLY A 108 28.09 -1.03 -14.10
CA GLY A 108 29.50 -1.07 -13.75
C GLY A 108 30.33 -0.77 -14.99
N ALA A 109 31.17 0.26 -14.90
CA ALA A 109 32.21 0.51 -15.86
C ALA A 109 33.12 -0.73 -15.90
N ARG A 110 33.05 -1.52 -16.98
CA ARG A 110 34.08 -2.49 -17.30
C ARG A 110 35.33 -1.70 -17.71
N THR A 111 36.36 -1.76 -16.87
CA THR A 111 37.75 -1.43 -17.23
C THR A 111 38.28 -2.39 -18.27
#